data_AF-A0A3D5Q7R2-F1
#
_entry.id   AF-A0A3D5Q7R2-F1
#
_cell.length_a   1.000
_cell.length_b   1.000
_cell.length_c   1.000
_cell.angle_alpha   90.00
_cell.angle_beta   90.00
_cell.angle_gamma   90.00
#
_symmetry.space_group_name_H-M   'P 1'
#
loop_
_entity.id
_entity.type
_entity.pdbx_description
1 polymer ?
#
loop_
_entity_poly.entity_id
_entity_poly.type
_entity_poly.pdbx_seq_one_letter_code
_entity_poly.pdbx_strand_id
1 'polypeptide(L)' 'MLFDSGVGGLSIAGSLHQFLPWAELVYVADNAAFPYGGLAEHTVIDRPLA' A
#
# COMPACT_ATOMS: atom_id res chain seq x y z
N MET A 1 6.61 1.77 6.65
CA MET A 1 5.31 2.14 6.02
C MET A 1 5.03 1.15 4.92
N LEU A 2 3.79 0.66 4.85
CA LEU A 2 3.29 -0.16 3.76
C LEU A 2 2.17 0.62 3.06
N PHE A 3 2.31 0.79 1.73
CA PHE A 3 1.35 1.50 0.89
C PHE A 3 0.73 0.52 -0.09
N ASP A 4 -0.60 0.54 -0.21
CA ASP A 4 -1.33 -0.29 -1.17
C ASP A 4 -2.45 0.53 -1.83
N SER A 5 -2.84 0.10 -3.02
CA SER A 5 -4.01 0.62 -3.71
C SER A 5 -5.33 0.15 -3.09
N GLY A 6 -5.33 -0.89 -2.24
CA GLY A 6 -6.55 -1.45 -1.65
C GLY A 6 -6.32 -2.29 -0.39
N VAL A 7 -6.97 -3.47 -0.31
CA VAL A 7 -6.91 -4.39 0.84
C VAL A 7 -5.90 -5.54 0.67
N GLY A 8 -5.29 -5.69 -0.50
CA GLY A 8 -4.37 -6.79 -0.79
C GLY A 8 -3.10 -6.74 0.06
N GLY A 9 -2.66 -5.53 0.39
CA GLY A 9 -1.49 -5.26 1.23
C GLY A 9 -1.61 -5.74 2.67
N LEU A 10 -2.83 -6.04 3.17
CA LEU A 10 -3.01 -6.60 4.52
C LEU A 10 -2.39 -7.99 4.68
N SER A 11 -2.33 -8.78 3.60
CA SER A 11 -1.64 -10.08 3.61
C SER A 11 -0.12 -9.94 3.84
N ILE A 12 0.46 -8.88 3.28
CA ILE A 12 1.88 -8.52 3.45
C ILE A 12 2.11 -7.91 4.83
N ALA A 13 1.21 -7.05 5.32
CA ALA A 13 1.26 -6.51 6.67
C ALA A 13 1.25 -7.62 7.73
N GLY A 14 0.37 -8.62 7.57
CA GLY A 14 0.31 -9.78 8.46
C GLY A 14 1.62 -10.58 8.46
N SER A 15 2.21 -10.81 7.29
CA SER A 15 3.50 -11.48 7.17
C SER A 15 4.62 -10.67 7.84
N LEU A 16 4.67 -9.35 7.62
CA LEU A 16 5.66 -8.47 8.25
C LEU A 16 5.55 -8.46 9.77
N HIS A 17 4.33 -8.44 10.31
CA HIS A 17 4.12 -8.47 11.76
C HIS A 17 4.60 -9.78 12.40
N GLN A 18 4.52 -10.91 11.68
CA GLN A 18 5.05 -12.19 12.17
C GLN A 18 6.58 -12.17 12.30
N PHE A 19 7.29 -11.57 11.35
CA PHE A 19 8.76 -11.51 11.37
C PHE A 19 9.32 -10.36 12.21
N LEU A 20 8.59 -9.24 12.29
CA LEU A 20 9.00 -8.01 12.97
C LEU A 20 7.87 -7.51 13.89
N PRO A 21 7.50 -8.28 14.94
CA PRO A 21 6.37 -7.92 15.81
C PRO A 21 6.58 -6.63 16.59
N TRP A 22 7.84 -6.23 16.77
CA TRP A 22 8.25 -5.01 17.47
C TRP A 22 8.32 -3.78 16.57
N ALA A 23 8.20 -3.95 15.24
CA ALA A 23 8.27 -2.82 14.32
C ALA A 23 6.93 -2.08 14.27
N GLU A 24 6.99 -0.76 14.33
CA GLU A 24 5.82 0.09 14.12
C GLU A 24 5.42 0.07 12.63
N LEU A 25 4.28 -0.55 12.34
CA LEU A 25 3.79 -0.71 10.98
C LEU A 25 2.62 0.25 10.72
N VAL A 26 2.86 1.24 9.88
CA VAL A 26 1.82 2.14 9.35
C VAL A 26 1.39 1.64 7.97
N TYR A 27 0.11 1.27 7.84
CA TYR A 27 -0.54 0.87 6.60
C TYR A 27 -1.35 2.04 6.04
N VAL A 28 -1.14 2.37 4.76
CA VAL A 28 -1.86 3.43 4.05
C VAL A 28 -2.45 2.83 2.78
N ALA A 29 -3.78 2.91 2.65
CA ALA A 29 -4.49 2.49 1.45
C ALA A 29 -4.98 3.71 0.66
N ASP A 30 -4.60 3.83 -0.61
CA ASP A 30 -5.15 4.86 -1.50
C ASP A 30 -6.44 4.38 -2.17
N ASN A 31 -7.53 4.52 -1.43
CA ASN A 31 -8.87 4.22 -1.93
C ASN A 31 -9.34 5.18 -3.05
N ALA A 32 -8.73 6.36 -3.19
CA ALA A 32 -9.15 7.36 -4.17
C ALA A 32 -8.64 7.06 -5.59
N ALA A 33 -7.66 6.16 -5.72
CA ALA A 33 -7.08 5.70 -6.98
C ALA A 33 -7.35 4.21 -7.24
N PHE A 34 -8.11 3.53 -6.40
CA PHE A 34 -8.39 2.11 -6.56
C PHE A 34 -9.28 1.81 -7.79
N PRO A 35 -9.01 0.76 -8.58
CA PRO A 35 -7.82 -0.08 -8.59
C PRO A 35 -6.71 0.49 -9.49
N TYR A 36 -5.45 0.38 -9.05
CA TYR A 36 -4.29 0.89 -9.82
C TYR A 36 -4.09 0.16 -11.15
N GLY A 37 -4.54 -1.09 -11.27
CA GLY A 37 -4.36 -1.90 -12.47
C GLY A 37 -4.98 -1.32 -13.75
N GLY A 38 -5.90 -0.35 -13.62
CA GLY A 38 -6.48 0.37 -14.77
C GLY A 38 -5.87 1.75 -15.03
N LEU A 39 -4.94 2.22 -14.20
CA LEU A 39 -4.34 3.55 -14.32
C LEU A 39 -3.09 3.51 -15.20
N ALA A 40 -2.81 4.62 -15.87
CA ALA A 40 -1.57 4.79 -16.59
C ALA A 40 -0.39 4.86 -15.60
N GLU A 41 0.77 4.35 -16.00
CA GLU A 41 1.96 4.26 -15.14
C GLU A 41 2.35 5.63 -14.53
N HIS A 42 2.34 6.70 -15.33
CA HIS A 42 2.62 8.05 -14.83
C HIS A 42 1.63 8.48 -13.73
N THR A 43 0.35 8.11 -13.85
CA THR A 43 -0.67 8.44 -12.83
C THR A 43 -0.40 7.72 -11.50
N VAL A 44 0.16 6.51 -11.55
CA VAL A 44 0.53 5.73 -10.37
C VAL A 44 1.81 6.26 -9.72
N ILE A 45 2.74 6.80 -10.51
CA ILE A 45 4.03 7.33 -10.02
C ILE A 45 3.88 8.74 -9.42
N ASP A 46 3.13 9.62 -10.07
CA ASP A 46 3.07 11.04 -9.67
C ASP A 46 2.18 11.29 -8.45
N ARG A 47 1.21 10.40 -8.20
CA ARG A 47 0.16 10.58 -7.18
C ARG A 47 0.61 10.33 -5.73
N PRO A 48 1.44 9.31 -5.41
CA PRO A 48 1.91 9.07 -4.03
C PRO A 48 2.91 10.11 -3.51
N LEU A 49 3.45 10.96 -4.39
CA LEU A 49 4.45 11.98 -4.08
C LEU A 49 3.85 13.40 -3.94
N ALA A 50 2.55 13.54 -4.21
CA ALA A 50 1.80 14.80 -4.12
C ALA A 50 1.12 14.95 -2.75
#